data_AF-A0A7V9SYW1-F1
#
_entry.id   AF-A0A7V9SYW1-F1
#
_cell.length_a   1.000
_cell.length_b   1.000
_cell.length_c   1.000
_cell.angle_alpha   90.00
_cell.angle_beta   90.00
_cell.angle_gamma   90.00
#
_symmetry.space_group_name_H-M   'P 1'
#
loop_
_entity.id
_entity.type
_entity.pdbx_description
1 polymer ?
#
loop_
_entity_poly.entity_id
_entity_poly.type
_entity_poly.pdbx_seq_one_letter_code
_entity_poly.pdbx_strand_id
1 'polypeptide(L)'
;MTIPTGVDDLTAEWLTGALDLGRVTSVAASPIGTGQVADSVRLELGWDPAGAGPDTLVAKVTAASDASRQAAVATRTYEVEVGFYTDLARTVG
;
A
#
# COMPACT_ATOMS: atom_id res chain seq x y z
N MET A 1 10.16 7.69 -10.16
CA MET A 1 9.30 6.50 -9.98
C MET A 1 7.86 6.97 -9.99
N THR A 2 7.00 6.40 -10.82
CA THR A 2 5.57 6.78 -10.90
C THR A 2 4.83 6.23 -9.68
N ILE A 3 3.84 6.97 -9.17
CA ILE A 3 3.01 6.51 -8.06
C ILE A 3 2.01 5.44 -8.58
N PRO A 4 1.93 4.25 -7.96
CA PRO A 4 0.96 3.22 -8.31
C PRO A 4 -0.47 3.73 -8.21
N THR A 5 -1.27 3.43 -9.22
CA THR A 5 -2.69 3.77 -9.29
C THR A 5 -3.59 2.55 -9.10
N GLY A 6 -3.02 1.36 -9.11
CA GLY A 6 -3.69 0.10 -8.81
C GLY A 6 -2.73 -1.00 -8.36
N VAL A 7 -3.28 -2.18 -8.07
CA VAL A 7 -2.51 -3.36 -7.63
C VAL A 7 -1.53 -3.83 -8.68
N ASP A 8 -1.90 -3.78 -9.95
CA ASP A 8 -1.05 -4.24 -11.06
C ASP A 8 0.22 -3.38 -11.22
N ASP A 9 0.22 -2.16 -10.69
CA ASP A 9 1.38 -1.27 -10.68
C ASP A 9 2.39 -1.66 -9.58
N LEU A 10 2.03 -2.52 -8.62
CA LEU A 10 2.89 -3.01 -7.54
C LEU A 10 3.80 -4.15 -8.02
N THR A 11 4.57 -3.89 -9.07
CA THR A 11 5.49 -4.87 -9.65
C THR A 11 6.72 -5.09 -8.76
N ALA A 12 7.42 -6.21 -8.96
CA ALA A 12 8.67 -6.50 -8.24
C ALA A 12 9.73 -5.40 -8.45
N GLU A 13 9.81 -4.85 -9.67
CA GLU A 13 10.72 -3.74 -9.99
C GLU A 13 10.36 -2.49 -9.21
N TRP A 14 9.07 -2.12 -9.19
CA TRP A 14 8.59 -0.95 -8.46
C TRP A 14 8.83 -1.09 -6.95
N LEU A 15 8.48 -2.25 -6.38
CA LEU A 15 8.67 -2.53 -4.95
C LEU A 15 10.15 -2.55 -4.53
N THR A 16 11.03 -3.05 -5.40
CA THR A 16 12.49 -3.00 -5.17
C THR A 16 12.96 -1.56 -4.99
N GLY A 17 12.54 -0.66 -5.89
CA GLY A 17 12.89 0.75 -5.80
C GLY A 17 12.20 1.50 -4.65
N ALA A 18 10.98 1.11 -4.29
CA ALA A 18 10.18 1.79 -3.28
C ALA A 18 10.56 1.43 -1.84
N LEU A 19 10.92 0.17 -1.59
CA LEU A 19 11.19 -0.32 -0.23
C LEU A 19 12.65 -0.12 0.17
N ASP A 20 13.58 -0.17 -0.78
CA ASP A 20 15.03 -0.05 -0.54
C ASP A 20 15.54 -1.03 0.55
N LEU A 21 14.96 -2.23 0.60
CA LEU A 21 15.32 -3.30 1.55
C LEU A 21 16.15 -4.42 0.89
N GLY A 22 16.04 -4.57 -0.43
CA GLY A 22 16.62 -5.67 -1.20
C GLY A 22 15.91 -5.82 -2.54
N ARG A 23 16.37 -6.75 -3.39
CA ARG A 23 15.71 -7.02 -4.67
C ARG A 23 14.50 -7.91 -4.43
N VAL A 24 13.31 -7.43 -4.81
CA VAL A 24 12.10 -8.26 -4.85
C VAL A 24 12.16 -9.15 -6.10
N THR A 25 11.99 -10.45 -5.91
CA THR A 25 12.07 -11.45 -6.98
C THR A 25 10.71 -12.01 -7.40
N SER A 26 9.74 -11.99 -6.50
CA SER A 26 8.35 -12.38 -6.77
C SER A 26 7.38 -11.56 -5.93
N VAL A 27 6.17 -11.38 -6.48
CA VAL A 27 5.07 -10.68 -5.84
C VAL A 27 3.79 -11.45 -6.15
N ALA A 28 3.02 -11.78 -5.12
CA ALA A 28 1.65 -12.25 -5.27
C ALA A 28 0.72 -11.38 -4.43
N ALA A 29 -0.35 -10.86 -5.03
CA ALA A 29 -1.31 -9.99 -4.36
C ALA A 29 -2.65 -10.72 -4.15
N SER A 30 -3.18 -10.66 -2.92
CA SER A 30 -4.51 -11.17 -2.58
C SER A 30 -5.35 -10.09 -1.89
N PRO A 31 -6.63 -9.87 -2.29
CA PRO A 31 -7.50 -8.92 -1.61
C PRO A 31 -7.74 -9.30 -0.15
N ILE A 32 -7.59 -8.32 0.75
CA ILE A 32 -7.86 -8.51 2.19
C ILE A 32 -8.83 -7.45 2.76
N GLY A 33 -9.35 -6.56 1.92
CA GLY A 33 -10.32 -5.54 2.28
C GLY A 33 -11.60 -5.62 1.45
N THR A 34 -12.60 -4.83 1.84
CA THR A 34 -13.90 -4.74 1.17
C THR A 34 -13.95 -3.65 0.08
N GLY A 35 -12.80 -3.07 -0.28
CA GLY A 35 -12.66 -2.12 -1.39
C GLY A 35 -13.42 -0.80 -1.25
N GLN A 36 -13.82 -0.40 -0.03
CA GLN A 36 -14.71 0.76 0.15
C GLN A 36 -14.02 2.11 -0.15
N VAL A 37 -12.74 2.26 0.21
CA VAL A 37 -11.99 3.54 0.15
C VAL A 37 -10.65 3.41 -0.57
N ALA A 38 -10.02 2.25 -0.44
CA ALA A 38 -8.77 1.86 -1.08
C ALA A 38 -8.80 0.35 -1.31
N ASP A 39 -8.11 -0.10 -2.35
CA ASP A 39 -7.87 -1.52 -2.52
C ASP A 39 -6.77 -1.92 -1.55
N SER A 40 -7.14 -2.73 -0.57
CA SER A 40 -6.21 -3.29 0.41
C SER A 40 -5.90 -4.72 0.02
N VAL A 41 -4.64 -4.97 -0.32
CA VAL A 41 -4.14 -6.30 -0.66
C VAL A 41 -3.03 -6.73 0.28
N ARG A 42 -2.95 -8.02 0.54
CA ARG A 42 -1.76 -8.66 1.08
C ARG A 42 -0.85 -9.02 -0.07
N LEU A 43 0.39 -8.56 0.03
CA LEU A 43 1.48 -8.98 -0.82
C LEU A 43 2.25 -10.11 -0.13
N GLU A 44 2.54 -11.17 -0.87
CA GLU A 44 3.56 -12.17 -0.54
C GLU A 44 4.79 -11.90 -1.42
N LEU A 45 5.97 -11.79 -0.80
CA LEU A 45 7.18 -11.31 -1.44
C LEU A 45 8.32 -12.32 -1.36
N GLY A 46 9.00 -12.53 -2.48
CA GLY A 46 10.31 -13.18 -2.54
C GLY A 46 11.43 -12.14 -2.58
N TRP A 47 12.56 -12.46 -1.95
CA TRP A 47 13.70 -11.55 -1.82
C TRP A 47 15.01 -12.16 -2.31
N ASP A 48 15.89 -11.32 -2.85
CA ASP A 48 17.30 -11.61 -3.12
C ASP A 48 18.18 -10.48 -2.55
N PRO A 49 19.05 -10.76 -1.56
CA PRO A 49 19.23 -12.06 -0.89
C PRO A 49 18.00 -12.46 -0.06
N ALA A 50 17.86 -13.76 0.20
CA ALA A 50 16.79 -14.26 1.05
C ALA A 50 16.84 -13.61 2.45
N GLY A 51 15.67 -13.19 2.96
CA GLY A 51 15.57 -12.49 4.24
C GLY A 51 15.94 -11.00 4.23
N ALA A 52 16.12 -10.39 3.04
CA ALA A 52 16.37 -8.96 2.92
C ALA A 52 15.18 -8.08 3.39
N GLY A 53 13.96 -8.63 3.35
CA GLY A 53 12.76 -7.94 3.80
C GLY A 53 11.71 -8.91 4.34
N PRO A 54 10.53 -8.39 4.72
CA PRO A 54 9.43 -9.20 5.25
C PRO A 54 8.80 -10.06 4.14
N ASP A 55 8.38 -11.28 4.51
CA ASP A 55 7.72 -12.21 3.58
C ASP A 55 6.33 -11.73 3.14
N THR A 56 5.68 -10.87 3.95
CA THR A 56 4.36 -10.32 3.64
C THR A 56 4.25 -8.84 3.97
N LEU A 57 3.56 -8.10 3.11
CA LEU A 57 3.19 -6.69 3.32
C LEU A 57 1.70 -6.46 3.08
N VAL A 58 1.14 -5.40 3.67
CA VAL A 58 -0.18 -4.89 3.29
C VAL A 58 0.02 -3.64 2.44
N ALA A 59 -0.45 -3.68 1.21
CA ALA A 59 -0.49 -2.52 0.34
C ALA A 59 -1.90 -1.95 0.32
N LYS A 60 -1.99 -0.63 0.59
CA LYS A 60 -3.18 0.17 0.31
C LYS A 60 -2.89 0.97 -0.95
N VAL A 61 -3.59 0.67 -2.03
CA VAL A 61 -3.53 1.46 -3.25
C VAL A 61 -4.86 2.17 -3.46
N THR A 62 -4.81 3.35 -4.08
CA THR A 62 -6.02 4.09 -4.43
C THR A 62 -6.90 3.18 -5.28
N ALA A 63 -8.13 2.91 -4.85
CA ALA A 63 -8.99 2.01 -5.60
C ALA A 63 -9.29 2.60 -6.99
N ALA A 64 -9.27 1.74 -8.02
CA ALA A 64 -9.32 2.12 -9.43
C ALA A 64 -10.62 2.82 -9.89
N SER A 65 -11.63 2.99 -9.03
CA SER A 65 -12.95 3.53 -9.40
C SER A 65 -13.20 4.96 -8.91
N ASP A 66 -13.88 5.76 -9.75
CA ASP A 66 -14.33 7.11 -9.39
C ASP A 66 -15.28 7.12 -8.19
N ALA A 67 -16.04 6.04 -7.97
CA ALA A 67 -16.90 5.87 -6.81
C ALA A 67 -16.10 5.77 -5.49
N SER A 68 -14.95 5.10 -5.49
CA SER A 68 -14.11 5.00 -4.30
C SER A 68 -13.36 6.31 -4.02
N ARG A 69 -12.93 7.02 -5.08
CA ARG A 69 -12.43 8.41 -4.94
C ARG A 69 -13.50 9.33 -4.33
N GLN A 70 -14.74 9.25 -4.79
CA GLN A 70 -15.84 10.04 -4.22
C GLN A 70 -16.13 9.66 -2.76
N ALA A 71 -16.11 8.38 -2.40
CA ALA A 71 -16.28 7.92 -1.02
C ALA A 71 -15.12 8.41 -0.10
N ALA A 72 -13.88 8.35 -0.59
CA ALA A 72 -12.70 8.84 0.13
C ALA A 72 -12.75 10.37 0.35
N VAL A 73 -13.18 11.14 -0.66
CA VAL A 73 -13.39 12.59 -0.56
C VAL A 73 -14.52 12.92 0.41
N ALA A 74 -15.64 12.20 0.32
CA ALA A 74 -16.80 12.42 1.20
C ALA A 74 -16.46 12.18 2.68
N THR A 75 -15.55 11.24 2.96
CA THR A 75 -15.14 10.88 4.32
C THR A 75 -13.82 11.53 4.77
N ARG A 76 -13.14 12.25 3.87
CA ARG A 76 -11.80 12.82 4.09
C ARG A 76 -10.79 11.81 4.65
N THR A 77 -10.95 10.53 4.32
CA THR A 77 -10.22 9.44 4.99
C THR A 77 -8.70 9.61 4.87
N TYR A 78 -8.19 10.05 3.71
CA TYR A 78 -6.76 10.31 3.52
C TYR A 78 -6.25 11.48 4.38
N GLU A 79 -7.00 12.57 4.47
CA GLU A 79 -6.62 13.74 5.28
C GLU A 79 -6.61 13.42 6.77
N VAL A 80 -7.60 12.65 7.22
CA VAL A 80 -7.71 12.22 8.63
C VAL A 80 -6.60 11.24 9.00
N GLU A 81 -6.28 10.26 8.14
CA GLU A 81 -5.22 9.28 8.41
C GLU A 81 -3.84 9.95 8.46
N VAL A 82 -3.54 10.84 7.51
CA VAL A 82 -2.26 11.59 7.50
C VAL A 82 -2.18 12.54 8.70
N GLY A 83 -3.25 13.28 9.01
CA GLY A 83 -3.30 14.17 10.17
C GLY A 83 -3.11 13.42 11.49
N PHE A 84 -3.71 12.22 11.62
CA PHE A 84 -3.49 11.39 12.80
C PHE A 84 -2.01 11.06 13.00
N TYR A 85 -1.32 10.52 11.98
CA TYR A 85 0.09 10.15 12.12
C TYR A 85 1.04 11.34 12.24
N THR A 86 0.70 12.48 11.64
CA THR A 86 1.55 13.68 11.68
C THR A 86 1.39 14.44 13.00
N ASP A 87 0.15 14.61 13.45
CA ASP A 87 -0.17 15.58 14.49
C ASP A 87 -0.57 14.93 15.82
N LEU A 88 -1.21 13.76 15.79
CA LEU A 88 -1.84 13.17 16.97
C LEU A 88 -1.14 11.94 17.52
N ALA A 89 -0.50 11.11 16.69
CA ALA A 89 0.05 9.82 17.10
C ALA A 89 1.09 9.92 18.24
N ARG A 90 1.77 11.06 18.38
CA ARG A 90 2.74 11.32 19.46
C ARG A 90 2.11 11.81 20.76
N THR A 91 0.84 12.19 20.76
CA THR A 91 0.13 12.76 21.91
C THR A 91 -0.80 11.77 22.60
N VAL A 92 -1.03 10.60 21.99
CA VAL A 92 -1.87 9.53 22.53
C VAL A 92 -0.99 8.34 22.88
N GLY A 93 -0.92 8.03 24.18
CA GLY A 93 -0.16 6.94 24.79
C GLY A 93 -0.58 6.78 26.24
#